data_AF-A0A7S3RB94-F1
#
_entry.id   AF-A0A7S3RB94-F1
#
_cell.length_a   1.000
_cell.length_b   1.000
_cell.length_c   1.000
_cell.angle_alpha   90.00
_cell.angle_beta   90.00
_cell.angle_gamma   90.00
#
_symmetry.space_group_name_H-M   'P 1'
#
loop_
_entity.id
_entity.type
_entity.pdbx_description
1 polymer ?
#
loop_
_entity_poly.entity_id
_entity_poly.type
_entity_poly.pdbx_seq_one_letter_code
_entity_poly.pdbx_strand_id
1 'polypeptide(L)'
;RDCDVLLLDEPTNHLDVESVEWLSKYLCGLTKTSLMVISHNPQFLNVVCTDIIQYSSQKTLDYYEGNFEDFRKARHISSDEEAEALLLGKDVDEGVDVAANEVAVQSGEAESSMASGSLSTGLLDKSSKISFPIPGTLKGHSSAKPVMELKNVYFAYDEQEGPMVLKDISCRLTLSSRVGIVGQNGAGKSTLLNLLCGELVPSPTPNSSTPGEVFKHRNLRLAYIAQHHMYHLSEFMNSSPYTYIQRRYKDGWDDALQHRLIEPQSEEEAKMRKDLAAKYGKYGNEVQNILSRVVKGNEIFYEVQWKTLDDPKSNTVESLSKLKMMGVSSLAKAYDE
;
A
#
# COMPACT_ATOMS: atom_id res chain seq x y z
N ARG A 1 18.88 23.90 -11.00
CA ARG A 1 19.64 25.00 -10.37
C ARG A 1 20.91 24.36 -9.85
N ASP A 2 22.06 25.02 -10.00
CA ASP A 2 23.27 24.55 -9.32
C ASP A 2 23.05 24.74 -7.82
N CYS A 3 23.13 23.64 -7.06
CA CYS A 3 22.87 23.61 -5.64
C CYS A 3 24.18 23.37 -4.89
N ASP A 4 24.50 24.19 -3.91
CA ASP A 4 25.65 23.98 -3.02
C ASP A 4 25.36 22.90 -1.95
N VAL A 5 24.10 22.78 -1.54
CA VAL A 5 23.62 21.77 -0.59
C VAL A 5 22.37 21.09 -1.15
N LEU A 6 22.35 19.76 -1.14
CA LEU A 6 21.22 18.95 -1.57
C LEU A 6 20.71 18.12 -0.40
N LEU A 7 19.45 18.36 -0.03
CA LEU A 7 18.73 17.63 1.01
C LEU A 7 17.83 16.59 0.35
N LEU A 8 17.97 15.32 0.74
CA LEU A 8 17.18 14.21 0.22
C LEU A 8 16.49 13.49 1.37
N ASP A 9 15.17 13.41 1.32
CA ASP A 9 14.35 12.69 2.30
C ASP A 9 13.82 11.41 1.65
N GLU A 10 14.29 10.26 2.13
CA GLU A 10 14.02 8.91 1.61
C GLU A 10 14.09 8.78 0.08
N PRO A 11 15.23 9.13 -0.55
CA PRO A 11 15.32 9.21 -2.02
C PRO A 11 15.24 7.85 -2.71
N THR A 12 15.46 6.75 -1.99
CA THR A 12 15.36 5.39 -2.52
C THR A 12 13.93 4.85 -2.51
N ASN A 13 13.00 5.54 -1.85
CA ASN A 13 11.61 5.09 -1.83
C ASN A 13 11.07 5.00 -3.26
N HIS A 14 10.42 3.88 -3.55
CA HIS A 14 9.77 3.62 -4.83
C HIS A 14 10.71 3.48 -6.04
N LEU A 15 12.03 3.49 -5.85
CA LEU A 15 13.00 3.19 -6.90
C LEU A 15 13.23 1.68 -7.01
N ASP A 16 13.45 1.21 -8.23
CA ASP A 16 13.97 -0.13 -8.46
C ASP A 16 15.50 -0.16 -8.26
N VAL A 17 16.06 -1.37 -8.23
CA VAL A 17 17.48 -1.59 -7.93
C VAL A 17 18.39 -0.84 -8.92
N GLU A 18 18.06 -0.86 -10.21
CA GLU A 18 18.83 -0.17 -11.26
C GLU A 18 18.79 1.37 -11.07
N SER A 19 17.63 1.93 -10.73
CA SER A 19 17.49 3.37 -10.47
C SER A 19 18.22 3.80 -9.20
N VAL A 20 18.21 2.97 -8.15
CA VAL A 20 18.99 3.22 -6.92
C VAL A 20 20.49 3.22 -7.25
N GLU A 21 20.99 2.25 -8.01
CA GLU A 21 22.39 2.22 -8.43
C GLU A 21 22.80 3.44 -9.25
N TRP A 22 21.94 3.86 -10.19
CA TRP A 22 22.17 5.06 -10.98
C TRP A 22 22.22 6.31 -10.10
N LEU A 23 21.26 6.44 -9.17
CA LEU A 23 21.19 7.57 -8.25
C LEU A 23 22.44 7.62 -7.37
N SER A 24 22.87 6.50 -6.80
CA SER A 24 24.10 6.43 -6.01
C SER A 24 25.30 6.93 -6.82
N LYS A 25 25.48 6.46 -8.06
CA LYS A 25 26.57 6.90 -8.94
C LYS A 25 26.49 8.39 -9.25
N TYR A 26 25.29 8.91 -9.50
CA TYR A 26 25.07 10.32 -9.76
C TYR A 26 25.45 11.18 -8.55
N LEU A 27 25.00 10.81 -7.35
CA LEU A 27 25.30 11.53 -6.11
C LEU A 27 26.79 11.49 -5.78
N CYS A 28 27.46 10.34 -5.94
CA CYS A 28 28.92 10.25 -5.79
C CYS A 28 29.69 11.13 -6.79
N GLY A 29 29.10 11.43 -7.95
CA GLY A 29 29.69 12.32 -8.96
C GLY A 29 29.63 13.81 -8.56
N LEU A 30 28.78 14.19 -7.61
CA LEU A 30 28.60 15.58 -7.16
C LEU A 30 29.70 16.02 -6.19
N THR A 31 30.91 16.22 -6.72
CA THR A 31 32.09 16.60 -5.91
C THR A 31 32.07 18.03 -5.36
N LYS A 32 31.16 18.89 -5.85
CA LYS A 32 31.07 20.32 -5.47
C LYS A 32 29.79 20.65 -4.69
N THR A 33 29.05 19.64 -4.26
CA THR A 33 27.77 19.81 -3.56
C THR A 33 27.80 18.99 -2.28
N SER A 34 27.42 19.59 -1.16
CA SER A 34 27.23 18.87 0.10
C SER A 34 25.88 18.14 0.09
N LEU A 35 25.87 16.89 0.54
CA LEU A 35 24.69 16.03 0.57
C LEU A 35 24.23 15.82 2.01
N MET A 36 22.93 15.94 2.25
CA MET A 36 22.29 15.47 3.49
C MET A 36 21.16 14.54 3.12
N VAL A 37 21.24 13.31 3.58
CA VAL A 37 20.37 12.21 3.13
C VAL A 37 19.74 11.56 4.35
N ILE A 38 18.41 11.43 4.33
CA ILE A 38 17.65 10.55 5.22
C ILE A 38 17.31 9.30 4.40
N SER A 39 17.73 8.12 4.87
CA SER A 39 17.40 6.84 4.22
C SER A 39 17.40 5.69 5.21
N HIS A 40 16.43 4.79 5.08
CA HIS A 40 16.42 3.51 5.79
C HIS A 40 17.12 2.37 5.02
N ASN A 41 17.86 2.65 3.95
CA ASN A 41 18.55 1.65 3.12
C ASN A 41 20.06 1.61 3.46
N PRO A 42 20.55 0.57 4.19
CA PRO A 42 21.96 0.45 4.57
C PRO A 42 22.91 0.48 3.37
N GLN A 43 22.58 -0.23 2.29
CA GLN A 43 23.44 -0.34 1.12
C GLN A 43 23.58 1.01 0.40
N PHE A 44 22.51 1.80 0.35
CA PHE A 44 22.55 3.14 -0.22
C PHE A 44 23.41 4.09 0.61
N LEU A 45 23.19 4.13 1.93
CA LEU A 45 23.98 4.95 2.85
C LEU A 45 25.46 4.60 2.80
N ASN A 46 25.79 3.31 2.68
CA ASN A 46 27.16 2.82 2.64
C ASN A 46 27.95 3.30 1.40
N VAL A 47 27.25 3.50 0.27
CA VAL A 47 27.87 3.94 -0.99
C VAL A 47 27.97 5.46 -1.07
N VAL A 48 26.97 6.18 -0.59
CA VAL A 48 26.83 7.63 -0.82
C VAL A 48 27.40 8.46 0.33
N CYS A 49 27.23 8.02 1.58
CA CYS A 49 27.55 8.84 2.75
C CYS A 49 29.01 8.68 3.19
N THR A 50 29.64 9.81 3.54
CA THR A 50 30.98 9.88 4.15
C THR A 50 30.94 10.02 5.66
N ASP A 51 29.80 10.46 6.19
CA ASP A 51 29.56 10.75 7.60
C ASP A 51 28.13 10.34 7.94
N ILE A 52 27.91 9.85 9.17
CA ILE A 52 26.60 9.46 9.68
C ILE A 52 26.25 10.32 10.89
N ILE A 53 25.04 10.89 10.87
CA ILE A 53 24.47 11.60 12.01
C ILE A 53 23.38 10.72 12.58
N GLN A 54 23.57 10.24 13.81
CA GLN A 54 22.56 9.49 14.53
C GLN A 54 21.73 10.42 15.40
N TYR A 55 20.41 10.29 15.30
CA TYR A 55 19.47 10.93 16.21
C TYR A 55 19.28 10.05 17.44
N SER A 56 19.80 10.48 18.59
CA SER A 56 19.68 9.76 19.86
C SER A 56 18.29 9.94 20.49
N SER A 57 17.83 8.99 21.31
CA SER A 57 16.59 9.08 22.10
C SER A 57 16.56 10.30 23.03
N GLN A 58 17.74 10.81 23.40
CA GLN A 58 17.88 12.04 24.18
C GLN A 58 17.67 13.33 23.35
N LYS A 59 17.29 13.19 22.07
CA LYS A 59 17.11 14.27 21.09
C LYS A 59 18.41 15.05 20.82
N THR A 60 19.54 14.35 20.90
CA THR A 60 20.87 14.85 20.53
C THR A 60 21.30 14.28 19.18
N LEU A 61 22.27 14.94 18.54
CA LEU A 61 22.87 14.49 17.29
C LEU A 61 24.28 14.00 17.56
N ASP A 62 24.52 12.71 17.36
CA ASP A 62 25.83 12.08 17.50
C ASP A 62 26.45 11.92 16.11
N TYR A 63 27.67 12.42 15.94
CA TYR A 63 28.36 12.43 14.64
C TYR A 63 29.40 11.32 14.58
N TYR A 64 29.41 10.58 13.47
CA TYR A 64 30.34 9.51 13.18
C TYR A 64 30.96 9.74 11.80
N GLU A 65 32.30 9.79 11.76
CA GLU A 65 33.05 9.84 10.51
C GLU A 65 33.10 8.44 9.89
N GLY A 66 32.90 8.34 8.59
CA GLY A 66 32.82 7.09 7.85
C GLY A 66 31.41 6.76 7.37
N ASN A 67 31.32 5.70 6.58
CA ASN A 67 30.07 5.25 5.98
C ASN A 67 29.22 4.45 7.00
N PHE A 68 28.08 3.91 6.54
CA PHE A 68 27.19 3.14 7.42
C PHE A 68 27.85 1.90 8.04
N GLU A 69 28.75 1.21 7.34
CA GLU A 69 29.49 0.08 7.91
C GLU A 69 30.47 0.50 9.02
N ASP A 70 31.12 1.65 8.87
CA ASP A 70 32.04 2.16 9.89
C ASP A 70 31.29 2.63 11.13
N PHE A 71 30.15 3.29 10.95
CA PHE A 71 29.20 3.57 12.02
C PHE A 71 28.76 2.29 12.75
N ARG A 72 28.41 1.24 11.99
CA ARG A 72 28.00 -0.05 12.54
C ARG A 72 29.09 -0.68 13.42
N LYS A 73 30.35 -0.61 12.98
CA LYS A 73 31.51 -1.08 13.77
C LYS A 73 31.72 -0.24 15.03
N ALA A 74 31.58 1.08 14.94
CA ALA A 74 31.75 1.98 16.08
C ALA A 74 30.71 1.72 17.19
N ARG A 75 29.50 1.29 16.83
CA ARG A 75 28.44 0.89 17.75
C ARG A 75 28.45 -0.60 18.12
N HIS A 76 29.48 -1.37 17.72
CA HIS A 76 29.60 -2.81 17.98
C HIS A 76 28.43 -3.67 17.48
N ILE A 77 27.75 -3.23 16.42
CA ILE A 77 26.60 -3.93 15.85
C ILE A 77 27.09 -5.00 14.88
N SER A 78 26.82 -6.25 15.22
CA SER A 78 27.27 -7.40 14.43
C SER A 78 26.15 -7.96 13.55
N SER A 79 24.89 -7.80 13.97
CA SER A 79 23.73 -8.35 13.29
C SER A 79 23.11 -7.34 12.32
N ASP A 80 22.69 -7.82 11.15
CA ASP A 80 21.94 -7.01 10.19
C ASP A 80 20.57 -6.58 10.78
N GLU A 81 19.96 -7.42 11.62
CA GLU A 81 18.68 -7.11 12.29
C GLU A 81 18.81 -5.93 13.27
N GLU A 82 19.95 -5.84 13.98
CA GLU A 82 20.24 -4.73 14.89
C GLU A 82 20.50 -3.43 14.13
N ALA A 83 21.19 -3.51 13.00
CA ALA A 83 21.44 -2.36 12.13
C ALA A 83 20.13 -1.82 11.52
N GLU A 84 19.24 -2.70 11.08
CA GLU A 84 17.90 -2.31 10.61
C GLU A 84 17.04 -1.73 11.75
N ALA A 85 17.14 -2.29 12.96
CA ALA A 85 16.42 -1.77 14.12
C ALA A 85 16.84 -0.33 14.46
N LEU A 86 18.14 -0.03 14.39
CA LEU A 86 18.66 1.32 14.61
C LEU A 86 18.22 2.32 13.54
N LEU A 87 18.21 1.91 12.28
CA LEU A 87 17.67 2.74 11.20
C LEU A 87 16.19 3.06 11.40
N LEU A 88 15.43 2.14 12.01
CA LEU A 88 14.02 2.34 12.37
C LEU A 88 13.81 3.11 13.67
N GLY A 89 14.88 3.63 14.30
CA GLY A 89 14.82 4.39 15.54
C GLY A 89 14.48 3.53 16.77
N LYS A 90 14.78 2.22 16.73
CA LYS A 90 14.74 1.38 17.94
C LYS A 90 16.10 1.47 18.62
N ASP A 91 16.12 2.05 19.81
CA ASP A 91 17.33 2.10 20.60
C ASP A 91 17.75 0.69 21.01
N VAL A 92 18.99 0.33 20.67
CA VAL A 92 19.71 -0.74 21.33
C VAL A 92 20.37 -0.08 22.53
N ASP A 93 19.79 -0.24 23.71
CA ASP A 93 20.32 0.34 24.94
C ASP A 93 21.77 -0.12 25.14
N GLU A 94 22.69 0.82 25.32
CA GLU A 94 24.11 0.53 25.54
C GLU A 94 24.26 -0.16 26.90
N GLY A 95 24.85 -1.37 26.87
CA GLY A 95 25.05 -2.19 28.05
C GLY A 95 25.82 -1.47 29.15
N VAL A 96 25.26 -1.50 30.37
CA VAL A 96 26.02 -1.22 31.59
C VAL A 96 26.85 -2.47 31.92
N ASP A 97 28.17 -2.28 31.91
CA ASP A 97 29.20 -3.20 32.41
C ASP A 97 28.84 -3.83 33.76
N VAL A 98 28.94 -5.16 33.88
CA VAL A 98 29.30 -5.81 35.15
C VAL A 98 30.27 -6.97 34.88
N ALA A 99 31.55 -6.63 34.76
CA ALA A 99 32.61 -7.54 35.15
C ALA A 99 32.62 -7.66 36.69
N ALA A 100 32.19 -8.80 37.23
CA ALA A 100 32.64 -9.40 38.50
C ALA A 100 31.65 -10.46 39.01
N ASN A 101 31.93 -11.75 38.74
CA ASN A 101 31.97 -12.80 39.76
C ASN A 101 32.21 -14.17 39.10
N GLU A 102 33.49 -14.48 38.89
CA GLU A 102 33.95 -15.85 39.14
C GLU A 102 34.23 -15.97 40.64
N VAL A 103 33.73 -17.03 41.29
CA VAL A 103 34.38 -17.87 42.32
C VAL A 103 33.33 -18.67 43.12
N ALA A 104 33.61 -19.97 43.27
CA ALA A 104 33.17 -20.94 44.29
C ALA A 104 31.82 -21.70 44.13
N VAL A 105 31.88 -22.79 43.35
CA VAL A 105 31.76 -24.20 43.79
C VAL A 105 31.49 -24.43 45.30
N GLN A 106 30.39 -25.09 45.69
CA GLN A 106 30.29 -26.52 46.12
C GLN A 106 29.03 -26.85 46.98
N SER A 107 28.34 -27.94 46.61
CA SER A 107 27.64 -28.95 47.43
C SER A 107 26.44 -28.62 48.34
N GLY A 108 25.40 -29.47 48.26
CA GLY A 108 24.55 -29.82 49.41
C GLY A 108 23.04 -29.91 49.11
N GLU A 109 22.51 -31.13 49.13
CA GLU A 109 21.10 -31.48 49.02
C GLU A 109 20.24 -30.94 50.18
N ALA A 110 18.99 -30.58 49.89
CA ALA A 110 17.76 -31.01 50.58
C ALA A 110 16.66 -29.92 50.54
N GLU A 111 15.46 -30.36 50.16
CA GLU A 111 14.21 -29.63 50.08
C GLU A 111 13.78 -29.05 51.44
N SER A 112 13.26 -27.83 51.46
CA SER A 112 11.85 -27.55 51.82
C SER A 112 11.61 -26.08 52.16
N SER A 113 10.45 -25.61 51.69
CA SER A 113 9.65 -24.51 52.23
C SER A 113 10.12 -23.05 52.07
N MET A 114 9.25 -22.31 51.37
CA MET A 114 8.83 -20.94 51.71
C MET A 114 9.91 -19.85 51.75
N ALA A 115 10.13 -19.21 50.61
CA ALA A 115 10.31 -17.77 50.38
C ALA A 115 10.56 -17.63 48.85
N SER A 116 10.30 -16.55 48.12
CA SER A 116 10.68 -15.16 48.37
C SER A 116 10.10 -14.31 47.24
N GLY A 117 9.94 -13.02 47.50
CA GLY A 117 9.45 -12.02 46.56
C GLY A 117 10.12 -12.07 45.19
N SER A 118 9.28 -11.94 44.16
CA SER A 118 9.67 -11.69 42.79
C SER A 118 10.27 -10.29 42.67
N LEU A 119 11.59 -10.22 42.83
CA LEU A 119 12.44 -9.15 42.32
C LEU A 119 13.27 -9.78 41.20
N SER A 120 12.88 -9.52 39.96
CA SER A 120 13.74 -9.36 38.77
C SER A 120 12.98 -9.76 37.51
N THR A 121 12.58 -8.75 36.74
CA THR A 121 13.01 -8.61 35.34
C THR A 121 12.38 -7.30 34.87
N GLY A 122 13.23 -6.27 34.88
CA GLY A 122 12.90 -4.96 34.35
C GLY A 122 12.33 -5.10 32.94
N LEU A 123 11.21 -4.41 32.75
CA LEU A 123 10.80 -3.72 31.51
C LEU A 123 11.61 -4.11 30.27
N LEU A 124 11.42 -5.35 29.80
CA LEU A 124 11.73 -5.71 28.43
C LEU A 124 10.76 -4.92 27.59
N ASP A 125 11.30 -3.89 26.95
CA ASP A 125 10.59 -2.98 26.09
C ASP A 125 9.79 -3.82 25.10
N LYS A 126 8.46 -3.81 25.25
CA LYS A 126 7.56 -4.52 24.35
C LYS A 126 7.72 -3.82 23.01
N SER A 127 8.61 -4.36 22.18
CA SER A 127 8.62 -4.19 20.74
C SER A 127 7.18 -3.95 20.32
N SER A 128 6.92 -2.82 19.69
CA SER A 128 5.61 -2.40 19.21
C SER A 128 5.15 -3.45 18.20
N LYS A 129 4.62 -4.57 18.69
CA LYS A 129 4.12 -5.68 17.88
C LYS A 129 2.83 -5.17 17.28
N ILE A 130 2.97 -4.51 16.14
CA ILE A 130 1.86 -4.17 15.27
C ILE A 130 1.32 -5.51 14.79
N SER A 131 0.20 -5.94 15.38
CA SER A 131 -0.53 -7.12 14.92
C SER A 131 -1.68 -6.66 14.05
N PHE A 132 -1.79 -7.25 12.86
CA PHE A 132 -2.97 -7.09 12.04
C PHE A 132 -4.10 -7.96 12.60
N PRO A 133 -5.36 -7.50 12.51
CA PRO A 133 -6.51 -8.30 12.91
C PRO A 133 -6.60 -9.56 12.03
N ILE A 134 -6.99 -10.68 12.63
CA ILE A 134 -7.16 -11.95 11.91
C ILE A 134 -8.32 -11.77 10.91
N PRO A 135 -8.11 -12.00 9.60
CA PRO A 135 -9.19 -11.91 8.62
C PRO A 135 -10.34 -12.88 8.94
N GLY A 136 -11.57 -12.44 8.70
CA GLY A 136 -12.74 -13.31 8.84
C GLY A 136 -12.76 -14.43 7.81
N THR A 137 -13.35 -15.58 8.16
CA THR A 137 -13.46 -16.73 7.25
C THR A 137 -14.46 -16.45 6.11
N LEU A 138 -14.06 -16.72 4.86
CA LEU A 138 -14.97 -16.66 3.72
C LEU A 138 -15.95 -17.84 3.76
N LYS A 139 -17.23 -17.58 4.03
CA LYS A 139 -18.28 -18.62 4.08
C LYS A 139 -18.32 -19.44 2.78
N GLY A 140 -18.15 -20.76 2.89
CA GLY A 140 -18.25 -21.70 1.77
C GLY A 140 -17.00 -21.77 0.85
N HIS A 141 -15.92 -21.07 1.20
CA HIS A 141 -14.69 -21.08 0.43
C HIS A 141 -13.62 -21.93 1.10
N SER A 142 -13.06 -22.91 0.37
CA SER A 142 -11.87 -23.64 0.82
C SER A 142 -10.63 -22.81 0.53
N SER A 143 -9.60 -22.89 1.39
CA SER A 143 -8.34 -22.17 1.23
C SER A 143 -7.65 -22.41 -0.12
N ALA A 144 -7.90 -23.56 -0.75
CA ALA A 144 -7.32 -23.93 -2.04
C ALA A 144 -8.05 -23.34 -3.27
N LYS A 145 -9.25 -22.78 -3.11
CA LYS A 145 -9.97 -22.16 -4.23
C LYS A 145 -9.43 -20.74 -4.48
N PRO A 146 -9.46 -20.25 -5.73
CA PRO A 146 -9.04 -18.88 -6.02
C PRO A 146 -10.06 -17.89 -5.45
N VAL A 147 -9.60 -16.93 -4.67
CA VAL A 147 -10.39 -15.78 -4.22
C VAL A 147 -10.38 -14.66 -5.25
N MET A 148 -9.30 -14.56 -6.03
CA MET A 148 -9.18 -13.66 -7.18
C MET A 148 -8.48 -14.38 -8.33
N GLU A 149 -8.89 -14.10 -9.55
CA GLU A 149 -8.32 -14.68 -10.75
C GLU A 149 -8.38 -13.67 -11.90
N LEU A 150 -7.26 -13.50 -12.61
CA LEU A 150 -7.18 -12.83 -13.90
C LEU A 150 -7.01 -13.89 -14.98
N LYS A 151 -7.78 -13.83 -16.06
CA LYS A 151 -7.62 -14.69 -17.23
C LYS A 151 -7.52 -13.85 -18.50
N ASN A 152 -6.42 -14.02 -19.22
CA ASN A 152 -6.17 -13.42 -20.53
C ASN A 152 -6.45 -11.91 -20.51
N VAL A 153 -5.92 -11.22 -19.51
CA VAL A 153 -6.16 -9.79 -19.30
C VAL A 153 -5.16 -8.97 -20.10
N TYR A 154 -5.69 -8.01 -20.84
CA TYR A 154 -4.95 -7.02 -21.61
C TYR A 154 -5.34 -5.64 -21.08
N PHE A 155 -4.39 -4.71 -21.08
CA PHE A 155 -4.66 -3.36 -20.65
C PHE A 155 -3.78 -2.34 -21.37
N ALA A 156 -4.42 -1.31 -21.90
CA ALA A 156 -3.81 -0.08 -22.38
C ALA A 156 -4.54 1.11 -21.74
N TYR A 157 -3.81 2.17 -21.40
CA TYR A 157 -4.42 3.40 -20.89
C TYR A 157 -5.25 4.13 -21.96
N ASP A 158 -4.79 4.08 -23.20
CA ASP A 158 -5.55 4.53 -24.37
C ASP A 158 -5.88 3.31 -25.24
N GLU A 159 -7.18 3.02 -25.36
CA GLU A 159 -7.69 1.88 -26.13
C GLU A 159 -7.50 2.04 -27.65
N GLN A 160 -7.32 3.27 -28.15
CA GLN A 160 -7.26 3.54 -29.59
C GLN A 160 -5.83 3.58 -30.14
N GLU A 161 -4.89 4.23 -29.43
CA GLU A 161 -3.51 4.42 -29.92
C GLU A 161 -2.44 4.14 -28.85
N GLY A 162 -2.82 3.72 -27.65
CA GLY A 162 -1.89 3.53 -26.54
C GLY A 162 -1.04 2.26 -26.64
N PRO A 163 0.22 2.28 -26.17
CA PRO A 163 0.99 1.05 -26.00
C PRO A 163 0.31 0.17 -24.95
N MET A 164 0.08 -1.10 -25.30
CA MET A 164 -0.41 -2.12 -24.37
C MET A 164 0.60 -2.33 -23.24
N VAL A 165 0.22 -1.90 -22.03
CA VAL A 165 1.01 -1.98 -20.81
C VAL A 165 1.04 -3.42 -20.30
N LEU A 166 -0.11 -4.10 -20.33
CA LEU A 166 -0.25 -5.49 -19.93
C LEU A 166 -0.77 -6.32 -21.10
N LYS A 167 -0.11 -7.45 -21.37
CA LYS A 167 -0.43 -8.34 -22.49
C LYS A 167 -0.54 -9.77 -21.95
N ASP A 168 -1.70 -10.37 -22.19
CA ASP A 168 -1.99 -11.77 -21.86
C ASP A 168 -1.69 -12.19 -20.41
N ILE A 169 -2.07 -11.35 -19.46
CA ILE A 169 -1.81 -11.62 -18.04
C ILE A 169 -2.87 -12.58 -17.48
N SER A 170 -2.40 -13.70 -16.95
CA SER A 170 -3.23 -14.66 -16.22
C SER A 170 -2.60 -14.97 -14.86
N CYS A 171 -3.37 -14.81 -13.78
CA CYS A 171 -2.89 -15.11 -12.43
C CYS A 171 -4.03 -15.57 -11.51
N ARG A 172 -3.69 -16.31 -10.46
CA ARG A 172 -4.63 -16.81 -9.46
C ARG A 172 -4.11 -16.51 -8.06
N LEU A 173 -4.97 -15.99 -7.21
CA LEU A 173 -4.69 -15.73 -5.80
C LEU A 173 -5.67 -16.53 -4.94
N THR A 174 -5.13 -17.21 -3.94
CA THR A 174 -5.86 -17.96 -2.90
C THR A 174 -5.68 -17.29 -1.54
N LEU A 175 -6.44 -17.70 -0.53
CA LEU A 175 -6.30 -17.16 0.84
C LEU A 175 -4.92 -17.43 1.48
N SER A 176 -4.19 -18.43 1.01
CA SER A 176 -2.85 -18.79 1.49
C SER A 176 -1.71 -18.21 0.65
N SER A 177 -2.04 -17.49 -0.43
CA SER A 177 -1.04 -16.98 -1.37
C SER A 177 -0.16 -15.90 -0.73
N ARG A 178 1.16 -16.03 -0.89
CA ARG A 178 2.17 -15.02 -0.55
C ARG A 178 2.97 -14.74 -1.82
N VAL A 179 2.69 -13.60 -2.46
CA VAL A 179 3.18 -13.30 -3.81
C VAL A 179 3.96 -12.00 -3.80
N GLY A 180 5.19 -12.03 -4.30
CA GLY A 180 5.99 -10.84 -4.58
C GLY A 180 5.90 -10.47 -6.06
N ILE A 181 5.68 -9.19 -6.36
CA ILE A 181 5.70 -8.65 -7.73
C ILE A 181 7.02 -7.91 -7.92
N VAL A 182 7.86 -8.39 -8.83
CA VAL A 182 9.19 -7.84 -9.14
C VAL A 182 9.27 -7.41 -10.60
N GLY A 183 10.07 -6.38 -10.88
CA GLY A 183 10.27 -5.84 -12.23
C GLY A 183 10.84 -4.42 -12.20
N GLN A 184 11.04 -3.80 -13.35
CA GLN A 184 11.47 -2.40 -13.46
C GLN A 184 10.29 -1.44 -13.19
N ASN A 185 10.60 -0.21 -12.80
CA ASN A 185 9.61 0.86 -12.71
C ASN A 185 9.01 1.15 -14.09
N GLY A 186 7.70 1.39 -14.15
CA GLY A 186 6.98 1.57 -15.41
C GLY A 186 6.58 0.28 -16.13
N ALA A 187 6.99 -0.91 -15.66
CA ALA A 187 6.59 -2.20 -16.26
C ALA A 187 5.10 -2.57 -16.06
N GLY A 188 4.29 -1.72 -15.41
CA GLY A 188 2.86 -1.97 -15.18
C GLY A 188 2.51 -2.67 -13.85
N LYS A 189 3.41 -2.70 -12.85
CA LYS A 189 3.13 -3.32 -11.54
C LYS A 189 1.93 -2.68 -10.83
N SER A 190 1.90 -1.35 -10.74
CA SER A 190 0.80 -0.62 -10.12
C SER A 190 -0.48 -0.77 -10.94
N THR A 191 -0.38 -0.78 -12.27
CA THR A 191 -1.49 -1.05 -13.18
C THR A 191 -2.11 -2.44 -12.94
N LEU A 192 -1.27 -3.47 -12.72
CA LEU A 192 -1.72 -4.82 -12.38
C LEU A 192 -2.46 -4.86 -11.03
N LEU A 193 -1.95 -4.16 -10.02
CA LEU A 193 -2.61 -4.06 -8.72
C LEU A 193 -3.97 -3.33 -8.83
N ASN A 194 -4.05 -2.26 -9.61
CA ASN A 194 -5.29 -1.51 -9.80
C ASN A 194 -6.34 -2.33 -10.58
N LEU A 195 -5.92 -3.17 -11.53
CA LEU A 195 -6.80 -4.14 -12.20
C LEU A 195 -7.32 -5.20 -11.23
N LEU A 196 -6.47 -5.72 -10.34
CA LEU A 196 -6.89 -6.67 -9.29
C LEU A 196 -7.88 -6.00 -8.33
N CYS A 197 -7.61 -4.77 -7.90
CA CYS A 197 -8.53 -4.00 -7.04
C CYS A 197 -9.86 -3.72 -7.76
N GLY A 198 -9.88 -3.79 -9.08
CA GLY A 198 -11.06 -3.54 -9.91
C GLY A 198 -11.32 -2.05 -10.16
N GLU A 199 -10.31 -1.20 -9.89
CA GLU A 199 -10.30 0.23 -10.21
C GLU A 199 -10.19 0.42 -11.73
N LEU A 200 -9.35 -0.38 -12.38
CA LEU A 200 -9.21 -0.39 -13.83
C LEU A 200 -10.04 -1.51 -14.46
N VAL A 201 -10.49 -1.28 -15.70
CA VAL A 201 -11.22 -2.27 -16.51
C VAL A 201 -10.26 -2.83 -17.57
N PRO A 202 -10.22 -4.16 -17.79
CA PRO A 202 -9.45 -4.75 -18.88
C PRO A 202 -9.85 -4.20 -20.25
N SER A 203 -8.85 -3.94 -21.09
CA SER A 203 -9.06 -3.57 -22.48
C SER A 203 -9.45 -4.80 -23.33
N PRO A 204 -10.09 -4.59 -24.50
CA PRO A 204 -10.38 -5.67 -25.43
C PRO A 204 -9.11 -6.42 -25.87
N THR A 205 -9.23 -7.72 -26.14
CA THR A 205 -8.10 -8.49 -26.65
C THR A 205 -7.81 -8.12 -28.11
N PRO A 206 -6.54 -8.03 -28.54
CA PRO A 206 -6.20 -7.77 -29.94
C PRO A 206 -6.74 -8.84 -30.91
N ASN A 207 -6.93 -10.07 -30.43
CA ASN A 207 -7.26 -11.25 -31.24
C ASN A 207 -8.67 -11.83 -30.99
N SER A 208 -9.46 -11.24 -30.09
CA SER A 208 -10.84 -11.65 -29.80
C SER A 208 -11.67 -10.44 -29.35
N SER A 209 -12.97 -10.42 -29.66
CA SER A 209 -13.87 -9.36 -29.19
C SER A 209 -14.25 -9.51 -27.71
N THR A 210 -13.73 -10.53 -27.02
CA THR A 210 -14.00 -10.78 -25.60
C THR A 210 -12.91 -10.16 -24.72
N PRO A 211 -13.25 -9.23 -23.81
CA PRO A 211 -12.28 -8.72 -22.84
C PRO A 211 -11.83 -9.83 -21.90
N GLY A 212 -10.62 -9.69 -21.34
CA GLY A 212 -10.12 -10.60 -20.32
C GLY A 212 -11.03 -10.63 -19.08
N GLU A 213 -11.05 -11.76 -18.38
CA GLU A 213 -11.92 -11.95 -17.21
C GLU A 213 -11.17 -11.61 -15.92
N VAL A 214 -11.79 -10.77 -15.10
CA VAL A 214 -11.36 -10.49 -13.72
C VAL A 214 -12.41 -11.05 -12.76
N PHE A 215 -12.04 -12.09 -12.03
CA PHE A 215 -12.87 -12.71 -11.02
C PHE A 215 -12.44 -12.27 -9.63
N LYS A 216 -13.40 -11.81 -8.81
CA LYS A 216 -13.26 -11.51 -7.39
C LYS A 216 -14.37 -12.23 -6.64
N HIS A 217 -14.03 -12.95 -5.57
CA HIS A 217 -15.02 -13.59 -4.72
C HIS A 217 -15.89 -12.52 -4.02
N ARG A 218 -17.22 -12.70 -4.01
CA ARG A 218 -18.17 -11.66 -3.57
C ARG A 218 -17.95 -11.12 -2.16
N ASN A 219 -17.60 -11.99 -1.21
CA ASN A 219 -17.39 -11.59 0.19
C ASN A 219 -15.91 -11.25 0.49
N LEU A 220 -15.05 -11.14 -0.54
CA LEU A 220 -13.64 -10.79 -0.35
C LEU A 220 -13.52 -9.29 -0.14
N ARG A 221 -13.06 -8.91 1.05
CA ARG A 221 -12.64 -7.54 1.34
C ARG A 221 -11.17 -7.40 0.99
N LEU A 222 -10.84 -6.39 0.19
CA LEU A 222 -9.48 -6.11 -0.24
C LEU A 222 -8.99 -4.85 0.47
N ALA A 223 -7.89 -4.97 1.22
CA ALA A 223 -7.23 -3.83 1.82
C ALA A 223 -6.09 -3.42 0.88
N TYR A 224 -6.25 -2.27 0.21
CA TYR A 224 -5.22 -1.71 -0.66
C TYR A 224 -4.46 -0.59 0.05
N ILE A 225 -3.15 -0.78 0.18
CA ILE A 225 -2.21 0.17 0.77
C ILE A 225 -1.46 0.81 -0.40
N ALA A 226 -1.91 2.02 -0.78
CA ALA A 226 -1.41 2.72 -1.96
C ALA A 226 -0.06 3.39 -1.72
N GLN A 227 0.74 3.50 -2.77
CA GLN A 227 2.10 4.07 -2.71
C GLN A 227 2.15 5.52 -2.19
N HIS A 228 1.13 6.34 -2.49
CA HIS A 228 1.04 7.75 -2.08
C HIS A 228 0.00 7.99 -0.99
N HIS A 229 0.23 7.46 0.21
CA HIS A 229 -0.69 7.65 1.35
C HIS A 229 -0.89 9.11 1.77
N MET A 230 0.12 9.96 1.56
CA MET A 230 0.08 11.37 1.98
C MET A 230 -1.01 12.18 1.27
N TYR A 231 -1.35 11.84 0.03
CA TYR A 231 -2.40 12.54 -0.70
C TYR A 231 -3.77 12.36 -0.04
N HIS A 232 -4.08 11.14 0.42
CA HIS A 232 -5.32 10.85 1.15
C HIS A 232 -5.38 11.45 2.56
N LEU A 233 -4.21 11.77 3.14
CA LEU A 233 -4.13 12.39 4.45
C LEU A 233 -4.09 13.93 4.38
N SER A 234 -3.92 14.51 3.18
CA SER A 234 -3.77 15.95 2.99
C SER A 234 -4.94 16.75 3.60
N GLU A 235 -6.18 16.30 3.39
CA GLU A 235 -7.39 16.90 3.98
C GLU A 235 -7.47 16.76 5.50
N PHE A 236 -6.72 15.81 6.06
CA PHE A 236 -6.72 15.42 7.47
C PHE A 236 -5.43 15.80 8.21
N MET A 237 -4.51 16.54 7.58
CA MET A 237 -3.22 16.94 8.18
C MET A 237 -3.36 17.69 9.51
N ASN A 238 -4.46 18.42 9.69
CA ASN A 238 -4.77 19.16 10.92
C ASN A 238 -5.58 18.34 11.94
N SER A 239 -5.85 17.06 11.66
CA SER A 239 -6.69 16.21 12.49
C SER A 239 -5.90 15.07 13.11
N SER A 240 -6.38 14.56 14.24
CA SER A 240 -5.75 13.41 14.88
C SER A 240 -5.99 12.12 14.06
N PRO A 241 -5.09 11.13 14.13
CA PRO A 241 -5.30 9.81 13.51
C PRO A 241 -6.61 9.14 13.93
N TYR A 242 -7.06 9.37 15.17
CA TYR A 242 -8.35 8.89 15.66
C TYR A 242 -9.52 9.49 14.88
N THR A 243 -9.50 10.81 14.66
CA THR A 243 -10.52 11.52 13.89
C THR A 243 -10.54 11.05 12.43
N TYR A 244 -9.37 10.80 11.84
CA TYR A 244 -9.26 10.25 10.49
C TYR A 244 -9.96 8.89 10.36
N ILE A 245 -9.64 7.94 11.25
CA ILE A 245 -10.25 6.59 11.22
C ILE A 245 -11.76 6.67 11.46
N GLN A 246 -12.21 7.48 12.44
CA GLN A 246 -13.63 7.65 12.71
C GLN A 246 -14.41 8.21 11.53
N ARG A 247 -13.85 9.22 10.84
CA ARG A 247 -14.50 9.81 9.66
C ARG A 247 -14.52 8.83 8.49
N ARG A 248 -13.40 8.15 8.24
CA ARG A 248 -13.27 7.17 7.15
C ARG A 248 -14.28 6.01 7.24
N TYR A 249 -14.64 5.60 8.46
CA TYR A 249 -15.57 4.48 8.69
C TYR A 249 -16.90 4.91 9.32
N LYS A 250 -17.25 6.21 9.24
CA LYS A 250 -18.43 6.77 9.89
C LYS A 250 -19.72 6.06 9.49
N ASP A 251 -19.85 5.76 8.20
CA ASP A 251 -21.07 5.17 7.63
C ASP A 251 -21.00 3.63 7.59
N GLY A 252 -19.96 3.02 8.15
CA GLY A 252 -19.78 1.57 8.27
C GLY A 252 -19.03 0.91 7.10
N TRP A 253 -18.74 1.67 6.05
CA TRP A 253 -17.89 1.28 4.91
C TRP A 253 -16.65 2.18 4.84
N ASP A 254 -15.71 1.82 3.97
CA ASP A 254 -14.48 2.56 3.75
C ASP A 254 -14.72 3.74 2.78
N ASP A 255 -14.89 4.94 3.33
CA ASP A 255 -15.19 6.15 2.54
C ASP A 255 -14.10 6.46 1.49
N ALA A 256 -12.83 6.22 1.81
CA ALA A 256 -11.73 6.45 0.89
C ALA A 256 -11.78 5.52 -0.33
N LEU A 257 -12.28 4.29 -0.14
CA LEU A 257 -12.49 3.34 -1.23
C LEU A 257 -13.69 3.72 -2.08
N GLN A 258 -14.78 4.17 -1.44
CA GLN A 258 -15.96 4.68 -2.16
C GLN A 258 -15.61 5.90 -3.02
N HIS A 259 -14.88 6.87 -2.48
CA HIS A 259 -14.42 8.03 -3.24
C HIS A 259 -13.64 7.62 -4.50
N ARG A 260 -12.73 6.64 -4.41
CA ARG A 260 -11.98 6.15 -5.58
C ARG A 260 -12.85 5.47 -6.63
N LEU A 261 -13.89 4.75 -6.23
CA LEU A 261 -14.79 4.07 -7.16
C LEU A 261 -15.78 5.04 -7.81
N ILE A 262 -16.22 6.06 -7.07
CA ILE A 262 -17.21 7.04 -7.51
C ILE A 262 -16.57 8.10 -8.39
N GLU A 263 -15.48 8.70 -7.94
CA GLU A 263 -14.86 9.83 -8.63
C GLU A 263 -13.93 9.36 -9.75
N PRO A 264 -13.96 10.04 -10.92
CA PRO A 264 -12.97 9.78 -11.96
C PRO A 264 -11.59 10.17 -11.47
N GLN A 265 -10.59 9.34 -11.74
CA GLN A 265 -9.22 9.53 -11.27
C GLN A 265 -8.38 10.40 -12.23
N SER A 266 -8.89 10.67 -13.43
CA SER A 266 -8.26 11.55 -14.41
C SER A 266 -9.27 12.39 -15.19
N GLU A 267 -8.82 13.52 -15.75
CA GLU A 267 -9.65 14.35 -16.64
C GLU A 267 -10.08 13.59 -17.91
N GLU A 268 -9.23 12.70 -18.41
CA GLU A 268 -9.52 11.83 -19.55
C GLU A 268 -10.65 10.86 -19.23
N GLU A 269 -10.61 10.23 -18.05
CA GLU A 269 -11.68 9.35 -17.56
C GLU A 269 -12.98 10.12 -17.38
N ALA A 270 -12.92 11.32 -16.79
CA ALA A 270 -14.09 12.19 -16.62
C ALA A 270 -14.73 12.53 -17.97
N LYS A 271 -13.92 12.86 -18.98
CA LYS A 271 -14.39 13.14 -20.34
C LYS A 271 -15.00 11.90 -20.99
N MET A 272 -14.35 10.74 -20.88
CA MET A 272 -14.86 9.46 -21.39
C MET A 272 -16.21 9.09 -20.77
N ARG A 273 -16.34 9.21 -19.43
CA ARG A 273 -17.62 8.96 -18.73
C ARG A 273 -18.72 9.88 -19.24
N LYS A 274 -18.41 11.16 -19.48
CA LYS A 274 -19.37 12.14 -20.03
C LYS A 274 -19.79 11.82 -21.46
N ASP A 275 -18.86 11.43 -22.32
CA ASP A 275 -19.15 11.07 -23.71
C ASP A 275 -19.98 9.77 -23.81
N LEU A 276 -19.72 8.80 -22.94
CA LEU A 276 -20.51 7.56 -22.84
C LEU A 276 -21.89 7.82 -22.25
N ALA A 277 -21.99 8.70 -21.24
CA ALA A 277 -23.27 9.13 -20.68
C ALA A 277 -24.13 9.84 -21.74
N ALA A 278 -23.54 10.67 -22.61
CA ALA A 278 -24.25 11.29 -23.71
C ALA A 278 -24.86 10.27 -24.70
N LYS A 279 -24.23 9.12 -24.89
CA LYS A 279 -24.68 8.06 -25.81
C LYS A 279 -25.70 7.10 -25.20
N TYR A 280 -25.47 6.67 -23.97
CA TYR A 280 -26.21 5.55 -23.34
C TYR A 280 -27.03 5.96 -22.12
N GLY A 281 -26.76 7.16 -21.56
CA GLY A 281 -27.46 7.71 -20.42
C GLY A 281 -28.85 8.26 -20.79
N LYS A 282 -29.74 8.32 -19.79
CA LYS A 282 -31.10 8.83 -19.99
C LYS A 282 -31.06 10.31 -20.36
N TYR A 283 -31.50 10.64 -21.58
CA TYR A 283 -31.39 11.99 -22.16
C TYR A 283 -29.95 12.52 -22.20
N GLY A 284 -28.96 11.62 -22.27
CA GLY A 284 -27.55 11.98 -22.29
C GLY A 284 -26.96 12.37 -20.93
N ASN A 285 -27.66 12.05 -19.83
CA ASN A 285 -27.23 12.43 -18.48
C ASN A 285 -26.27 11.42 -17.85
N GLU A 286 -25.40 11.95 -17.01
CA GLU A 286 -24.51 11.15 -16.15
C GLU A 286 -25.29 10.53 -14.99
N VAL A 287 -24.82 9.35 -14.57
CA VAL A 287 -25.26 8.74 -13.32
C VAL A 287 -24.67 9.54 -12.16
N GLN A 288 -25.54 9.97 -11.24
CA GLN A 288 -25.13 10.63 -10.01
C GLN A 288 -24.90 9.61 -8.90
N ASN A 289 -25.94 8.83 -8.59
CA ASN A 289 -25.94 7.88 -7.49
C ASN A 289 -26.71 6.61 -7.85
N ILE A 290 -26.39 5.52 -7.15
CA ILE A 290 -27.17 4.29 -7.15
C ILE A 290 -27.94 4.22 -5.83
N LEU A 291 -29.26 4.04 -5.92
CA LEU A 291 -30.16 4.11 -4.76
C LEU A 291 -30.51 2.72 -4.22
N SER A 292 -30.83 1.80 -5.13
CA SER A 292 -31.28 0.46 -4.77
C SER A 292 -30.75 -0.60 -5.74
N ARG A 293 -30.73 -1.85 -5.28
CA ARG A 293 -30.36 -3.02 -6.07
C ARG A 293 -31.48 -4.05 -6.06
N VAL A 294 -31.82 -4.57 -7.23
CA VAL A 294 -32.84 -5.60 -7.41
C VAL A 294 -32.26 -6.74 -8.24
N VAL A 295 -32.37 -7.97 -7.73
CA VAL A 295 -32.00 -9.18 -8.47
C VAL A 295 -33.25 -9.75 -9.12
N LYS A 296 -33.27 -9.85 -10.45
CA LYS A 296 -34.34 -10.50 -11.22
C LYS A 296 -33.77 -11.69 -11.98
N GLY A 297 -34.10 -12.91 -11.54
CA GLY A 297 -33.51 -14.12 -12.10
C GLY A 297 -32.01 -14.18 -11.85
N ASN A 298 -31.21 -14.26 -12.92
CA ASN A 298 -29.75 -14.29 -12.86
C ASN A 298 -29.09 -12.92 -13.13
N GLU A 299 -29.89 -11.88 -13.34
CA GLU A 299 -29.40 -10.53 -13.64
C GLU A 299 -29.62 -9.56 -12.47
N ILE A 300 -28.70 -8.61 -12.35
CA ILE A 300 -28.70 -7.58 -11.32
C ILE A 300 -29.06 -6.25 -11.98
N PHE A 301 -30.03 -5.58 -11.37
CA PHE A 301 -30.48 -4.26 -11.75
C PHE A 301 -30.22 -3.27 -10.62
N TYR A 302 -29.89 -2.05 -10.99
CA TYR A 302 -29.62 -0.95 -10.07
C TYR A 302 -30.59 0.18 -10.38
N GLU A 303 -31.18 0.77 -9.35
CA GLU A 303 -31.93 2.01 -9.47
C GLU A 303 -30.97 3.19 -9.46
N VAL A 304 -31.05 3.99 -10.51
CA VAL A 304 -30.09 5.02 -10.85
C VAL A 304 -30.73 6.39 -10.76
N GLN A 305 -30.07 7.30 -10.05
CA GLN A 305 -30.36 8.74 -10.02
C GLN A 305 -29.47 9.46 -11.04
N TRP A 306 -30.05 10.38 -11.80
CA TRP A 306 -29.37 11.11 -12.88
C TRP A 306 -29.03 12.53 -12.46
N LYS A 307 -27.82 13.00 -12.78
CA LYS A 307 -27.21 14.24 -12.25
C LYS A 307 -27.95 15.55 -12.54
N THR A 308 -28.76 15.60 -13.59
CA THR A 308 -29.53 16.80 -14.00
C THR A 308 -31.04 16.60 -13.83
N LEU A 309 -31.47 15.42 -13.37
CA LEU A 309 -32.88 15.08 -13.16
C LEU A 309 -33.11 14.87 -11.67
N ASP A 310 -33.37 15.98 -10.97
CA ASP A 310 -33.55 15.97 -9.51
C ASP A 310 -34.90 15.37 -9.07
N ASP A 311 -35.87 15.23 -9.98
CA ASP A 311 -37.16 14.60 -9.66
C ASP A 311 -36.97 13.07 -9.47
N PRO A 312 -37.27 12.52 -8.27
CA PRO A 312 -37.17 11.08 -8.01
C PRO A 312 -37.97 10.21 -8.99
N LYS A 313 -39.03 10.73 -9.60
CA LYS A 313 -39.79 10.01 -10.64
C LYS A 313 -38.99 9.77 -11.92
N SER A 314 -37.91 10.50 -12.11
CA SER A 314 -37.01 10.38 -13.25
C SER A 314 -35.97 9.28 -13.07
N ASN A 315 -35.88 8.66 -11.89
CA ASN A 315 -35.00 7.52 -11.65
C ASN A 315 -35.38 6.35 -12.56
N THR A 316 -34.38 5.58 -12.98
CA THR A 316 -34.59 4.39 -13.82
C THR A 316 -33.87 3.20 -13.26
N VAL A 317 -34.37 2.01 -13.58
CA VAL A 317 -33.75 0.74 -13.20
C VAL A 317 -32.93 0.24 -14.37
N GLU A 318 -31.61 0.21 -14.21
CA GLU A 318 -30.64 -0.12 -15.26
C GLU A 318 -29.89 -1.41 -14.93
N SER A 319 -29.54 -2.20 -15.95
CA SER A 319 -28.78 -3.43 -15.77
C SER A 319 -27.29 -3.15 -15.57
N LEU A 320 -26.58 -4.07 -14.89
CA LEU A 320 -25.11 -3.99 -14.76
C LEU A 320 -24.41 -3.85 -16.12
N SER A 321 -24.92 -4.53 -17.15
CA SER A 321 -24.38 -4.46 -18.51
C SER A 321 -24.48 -3.05 -19.09
N LYS A 322 -25.57 -2.33 -18.82
CA LYS A 322 -25.72 -0.94 -19.27
C LYS A 322 -24.85 0.03 -18.49
N LEU A 323 -24.65 -0.18 -17.19
CA LEU A 323 -23.68 0.58 -16.40
C LEU A 323 -22.23 0.38 -16.92
N LYS A 324 -21.89 -0.83 -17.38
CA LYS A 324 -20.61 -1.09 -18.07
C LYS A 324 -20.49 -0.32 -19.39
N MET A 325 -21.54 -0.30 -20.21
CA MET A 325 -21.54 0.49 -21.46
C MET A 325 -21.40 2.01 -21.22
N MET A 326 -21.92 2.50 -20.10
CA MET A 326 -21.76 3.89 -19.68
C MET A 326 -20.39 4.18 -19.01
N GLY A 327 -19.53 3.19 -18.85
CA GLY A 327 -18.22 3.36 -18.19
C GLY A 327 -18.30 3.58 -16.68
N VAL A 328 -19.45 3.36 -16.06
CA VAL A 328 -19.71 3.65 -14.63
C VAL A 328 -19.98 2.38 -13.82
N SER A 329 -19.42 1.25 -14.24
CA SER A 329 -19.54 0.00 -13.49
C SER A 329 -18.90 0.04 -12.10
N SER A 330 -17.97 0.98 -11.88
CA SER A 330 -17.36 1.24 -10.57
C SER A 330 -18.39 1.75 -9.54
N LEU A 331 -19.41 2.52 -9.96
CA LEU A 331 -20.50 2.96 -9.07
C LEU A 331 -21.31 1.78 -8.55
N ALA A 332 -21.61 0.80 -9.40
CA ALA A 332 -22.29 -0.42 -8.98
C ALA A 332 -21.45 -1.23 -7.99
N LYS A 333 -20.13 -1.29 -8.21
CA LYS A 333 -19.21 -1.93 -7.25
C LYS A 333 -19.20 -1.17 -5.91
N ALA A 334 -19.15 0.17 -5.94
CA ALA A 334 -19.16 0.99 -4.73
C ALA A 334 -20.41 0.80 -3.88
N TYR A 335 -21.57 0.59 -4.52
CA TYR A 335 -22.82 0.28 -3.83
C TYR A 335 -22.85 -1.14 -3.24
N ASP A 336 -22.18 -2.10 -3.88
CA ASP A 336 -22.17 -3.50 -3.45
C ASP A 336 -21.17 -3.79 -2.31
N GLU A 337 -20.23 -2.88 -2.04
CA GLU A 337 -19.23 -3.00 -0.94
C GLU A 337 -19.74 -2.48 0.41
#